data_AF-A0A838FXF5-F1
#
_entry.id   AF-A0A838FXF5-F1
#
_cell.length_a   1.000
_cell.length_b   1.000
_cell.length_c   1.000
_cell.angle_alpha   90.00
_cell.angle_beta   90.00
_cell.angle_gamma   90.00
#
_symmetry.space_group_name_H-M   'P 1'
#
loop_
_entity.id
_entity.type
_entity.pdbx_description
1 polymer ?
#
loop_
_entity_poly.entity_id
_entity_poly.type
_entity_poly.pdbx_seq_one_letter_code
_entity_poly.pdbx_strand_id
1 'polypeptide(L)'
;MGVFQVKCRWSHTAPDDPIVAPGLPGASHRHEFFGNVSTNAHSTTSSLSGRDTTCARPRDKAAYWAPTLYNDGRRVEPNLMIAYYRTGPLRNPSIIRPYPLGLRMIAGDGLATKPQPKLVTHWSCADNGPNGTSDLPRSCAGVPLRLKLVFPNCWDGKNRDSADHKSHMTYSYRHDKRCPRSHPVAVPTLKMGLRYDIRGPLNRIRLASGSRFGAHADFWNAWAPDAQRELIRKCLLRAKTCNSPALPPRR
;
A
#
# COMPACT_ATOMS: atom_id res chain seq x y z
N MET A 1 5.74 8.21 -18.04
CA MET A 1 5.70 8.26 -16.56
C MET A 1 6.68 7.23 -16.02
N GLY A 2 7.43 7.58 -14.97
CA GLY A 2 8.36 6.64 -14.34
C GLY A 2 7.66 5.76 -13.30
N VAL A 3 8.14 4.53 -13.15
CA VAL A 3 7.65 3.57 -12.16
C VAL A 3 8.73 2.58 -11.75
N PHE A 4 8.79 2.21 -10.48
CA PHE A 4 9.42 0.96 -10.07
C PHE A 4 8.44 0.09 -9.28
N GLN A 5 8.58 -1.23 -9.45
CA GLN A 5 7.72 -2.21 -8.81
C GLN A 5 8.48 -2.97 -7.71
N VAL A 6 7.73 -3.36 -6.69
CA VAL A 6 8.14 -4.32 -5.68
C VAL A 6 7.08 -5.41 -5.61
N LYS A 7 7.48 -6.65 -5.83
CA LYS A 7 6.63 -7.82 -5.63
C LYS A 7 6.97 -8.42 -4.28
N CYS A 8 5.97 -8.71 -3.46
CA CYS A 8 6.17 -9.36 -2.16
C CYS A 8 5.15 -10.47 -1.97
N ARG A 9 5.59 -11.58 -1.39
CA ARG A 9 4.67 -12.62 -0.92
C ARG A 9 3.99 -12.18 0.37
N TRP A 10 2.88 -12.82 0.67
CA TRP A 10 2.31 -12.81 2.01
C TRP A 10 3.38 -13.19 3.04
N SER A 11 3.36 -12.49 4.18
CA SER A 11 4.25 -12.72 5.32
C SER A 11 3.52 -13.49 6.41
N HIS A 12 2.52 -12.85 7.02
CA HIS A 12 1.70 -13.43 8.09
C HIS A 12 0.39 -12.63 8.23
N THR A 13 -0.49 -13.10 9.13
CA THR A 13 -1.75 -12.43 9.47
C THR A 13 -1.81 -12.22 10.99
N ALA A 14 -2.09 -11.00 11.43
CA ALA A 14 -2.26 -10.68 12.85
C ALA A 14 -3.34 -9.60 13.07
N PRO A 15 -4.03 -9.60 14.22
CA PRO A 15 -4.91 -8.50 14.66
C PRO A 15 -4.12 -7.29 15.23
N ASP A 16 -3.03 -6.93 14.56
CA ASP A 16 -2.11 -5.89 15.01
C ASP A 16 -2.15 -4.70 14.05
N ASP A 17 -1.92 -3.50 14.59
CA ASP A 17 -1.62 -2.32 13.79
C ASP A 17 -0.66 -1.40 14.56
N PRO A 18 0.64 -1.41 14.22
CA PRO A 18 1.61 -0.60 14.96
C PRO A 18 1.57 0.89 14.62
N ILE A 19 0.75 1.33 13.66
CA ILE A 19 0.48 2.75 13.43
C ILE A 19 -0.67 3.19 14.34
N VAL A 20 -1.81 2.48 14.28
CA VAL A 20 -3.05 2.88 14.96
C VAL A 20 -3.10 2.47 16.43
N ALA A 21 -2.54 1.32 16.78
CA ALA A 21 -2.52 0.76 18.14
C ALA A 21 -1.10 0.33 18.55
N PRO A 22 -0.12 1.26 18.58
CA PRO A 22 1.28 0.93 18.88
C PRO A 22 1.41 0.34 20.28
N GLY A 23 2.10 -0.79 20.37
CA GLY A 23 2.36 -1.49 21.63
C GLY A 23 1.20 -2.32 22.17
N LEU A 24 0.09 -2.43 21.44
CA LEU A 24 -1.12 -3.14 21.86
C LEU A 24 -1.42 -4.33 20.93
N PRO A 25 -0.84 -5.53 21.18
CA PRO A 25 -1.15 -6.73 20.42
C PRO A 25 -2.65 -7.06 20.45
N GLY A 26 -3.23 -7.38 19.30
CA GLY A 26 -4.64 -7.76 19.21
C GLY A 26 -5.65 -6.61 19.31
N ALA A 27 -5.19 -5.35 19.43
CA ALA A 27 -6.06 -4.19 19.55
C ALA A 27 -6.57 -3.63 18.20
N SER A 28 -6.35 -4.35 17.10
CA SER A 28 -6.85 -4.00 15.76
C SER A 28 -7.64 -5.15 15.13
N HIS A 29 -8.35 -4.87 14.03
CA HIS A 29 -8.86 -5.95 13.19
C HIS A 29 -7.70 -6.72 12.53
N ARG A 30 -7.99 -7.89 11.99
CA ARG A 30 -6.98 -8.71 11.32
C ARG A 30 -6.47 -8.06 10.03
N HIS A 31 -5.15 -8.04 9.89
CA HIS A 31 -4.43 -7.56 8.73
C HIS A 31 -3.61 -8.67 8.08
N GLU A 32 -3.49 -8.60 6.74
CA GLU A 32 -2.50 -9.37 5.98
C GLU A 32 -1.24 -8.52 5.82
N PHE A 33 -0.10 -9.03 6.28
CA PHE A 33 1.19 -8.33 6.24
C PHE A 33 2.05 -8.78 5.06
N PHE A 34 2.79 -7.84 4.48
CA PHE A 34 3.70 -8.03 3.35
C PHE A 34 4.99 -7.23 3.55
N GLY A 35 6.04 -7.64 2.85
CA GLY A 35 7.35 -7.02 2.97
C GLY A 35 8.02 -7.49 4.23
N ASN A 36 8.17 -6.62 5.23
CA ASN A 36 8.84 -6.98 6.47
C ASN A 36 8.26 -8.25 7.12
N VAL A 37 9.13 -9.20 7.47
CA VAL A 37 8.74 -10.50 8.04
C VAL A 37 8.36 -10.43 9.52
N SER A 38 8.62 -9.31 10.19
CA SER A 38 8.53 -9.17 11.65
C SER A 38 7.53 -8.12 12.14
N THR A 39 6.75 -7.53 11.23
CA THR A 39 5.76 -6.51 11.58
C THR A 39 4.80 -7.05 12.64
N ASN A 40 4.54 -6.28 13.69
CA ASN A 40 3.62 -6.58 14.79
C ASN A 40 3.37 -5.29 15.58
N ALA A 41 2.50 -5.34 16.60
CA ALA A 41 2.15 -4.17 17.41
C ALA A 41 3.35 -3.43 18.05
N HIS A 42 4.48 -4.09 18.30
CA HIS A 42 5.69 -3.49 18.89
C HIS A 42 6.73 -3.01 17.85
N SER A 43 6.36 -3.01 16.57
CA SER A 43 7.29 -2.62 15.51
C SER A 43 7.75 -1.17 15.64
N THR A 44 9.04 -0.96 15.42
CA THR A 44 9.67 0.35 15.32
C THR A 44 10.41 0.46 14.00
N THR A 45 10.79 1.67 13.61
CA THR A 45 11.61 1.88 12.42
C THR A 45 12.92 1.08 12.48
N SER A 46 13.54 0.97 13.67
CA SER A 46 14.76 0.18 13.88
C SER A 46 14.49 -1.33 13.75
N SER A 47 13.45 -1.84 14.41
CA SER A 47 13.13 -3.27 14.34
C SER A 47 12.80 -3.71 12.91
N LEU A 48 12.07 -2.89 12.15
CA LEU A 48 11.76 -3.19 10.75
C LEU A 48 13.02 -3.16 9.88
N SER A 49 13.86 -2.12 10.03
CA SER A 49 15.08 -1.97 9.22
C SER A 49 16.09 -3.11 9.42
N GLY A 50 16.11 -3.73 10.60
CA GLY A 50 17.00 -4.84 10.97
C GLY A 50 16.51 -6.24 10.59
N ARG A 51 15.39 -6.37 9.88
CA ARG A 51 14.74 -7.67 9.64
C ARG A 51 14.63 -7.99 8.15
N ASP A 52 14.26 -9.22 7.84
CA ASP A 52 14.10 -9.68 6.46
C ASP A 52 12.78 -9.27 5.82
N THR A 53 12.67 -9.53 4.52
CA THR A 53 11.53 -9.14 3.70
C THR A 53 11.08 -10.28 2.80
N THR A 54 9.77 -10.40 2.58
CA THR A 54 9.18 -11.31 1.58
C THR A 54 9.25 -10.74 0.16
N CYS A 55 9.77 -9.52 0.00
CA CYS A 55 9.86 -8.83 -1.28
C CYS A 55 11.03 -9.33 -2.15
N ALA A 56 10.83 -9.29 -3.47
CA ALA A 56 11.87 -9.58 -4.46
C ALA A 56 13.05 -8.59 -4.44
N ARG A 57 12.89 -7.45 -3.75
CA ARG A 57 13.94 -6.45 -3.55
C ARG A 57 14.39 -6.53 -2.09
N PRO A 58 15.55 -7.15 -1.78
CA PRO A 58 15.95 -7.42 -0.40
C PRO A 58 16.25 -6.17 0.43
N ARG A 59 16.49 -5.03 -0.24
CA ARG A 59 16.70 -3.72 0.38
C ARG A 59 15.40 -2.96 0.70
N ASP A 60 14.25 -3.52 0.34
CA ASP A 60 12.95 -3.05 0.80
C ASP A 60 12.57 -3.77 2.10
N LYS A 61 12.84 -3.15 3.24
CA LYS A 61 12.42 -3.66 4.55
C LYS A 61 11.11 -3.04 5.03
N ALA A 62 10.42 -2.27 4.18
CA ALA A 62 9.17 -1.63 4.55
C ALA A 62 8.07 -2.66 4.88
N ALA A 63 7.17 -2.26 5.76
CA ALA A 63 5.98 -3.03 6.08
C ALA A 63 4.80 -2.47 5.29
N TYR A 64 3.99 -3.37 4.74
CA TYR A 64 2.75 -3.05 4.04
C TYR A 64 1.67 -3.97 4.59
N TRP A 65 0.50 -3.45 4.95
CA TRP A 65 -0.60 -4.28 5.37
C TRP A 65 -1.95 -3.72 4.94
N ALA A 66 -2.95 -4.59 4.90
CA ALA A 66 -4.33 -4.26 4.57
C ALA A 66 -5.27 -5.24 5.29
N PRO A 67 -6.55 -4.87 5.51
CA PRO A 67 -7.49 -5.75 6.21
C PRO A 67 -7.60 -7.12 5.56
N THR A 68 -7.69 -8.16 6.39
CA THR A 68 -7.96 -9.51 5.91
C THR A 68 -9.28 -9.55 5.15
N LEU A 69 -9.24 -10.13 3.95
CA LEU A 69 -10.42 -10.41 3.15
C LEU A 69 -10.99 -11.76 3.57
N TYR A 70 -12.31 -11.80 3.76
CA TYR A 70 -13.08 -13.01 3.95
C TYR A 70 -14.01 -13.23 2.76
N ASN A 71 -14.11 -14.48 2.31
CA ASN A 71 -15.13 -14.91 1.39
C ASN A 71 -15.94 -15.99 2.08
N ASP A 72 -17.23 -15.74 2.32
CA ASP A 72 -18.12 -16.67 3.00
C ASP A 72 -17.59 -17.07 4.41
N GLY A 73 -17.13 -16.06 5.17
CA GLY A 73 -16.56 -16.25 6.51
C GLY A 73 -15.16 -16.88 6.54
N ARG A 74 -14.64 -17.35 5.40
CA ARG A 74 -13.29 -17.93 5.31
C ARG A 74 -12.27 -16.89 4.90
N ARG A 75 -11.17 -16.80 5.66
CA ARG A 75 -10.02 -15.96 5.32
C ARG A 75 -9.51 -16.33 3.92
N VAL A 76 -9.22 -15.34 3.10
CA VAL A 76 -8.57 -15.51 1.80
C VAL A 76 -7.20 -14.86 1.84
N GLU A 77 -6.15 -15.67 1.74
CA GLU A 77 -4.78 -15.18 1.61
C GLU A 77 -4.57 -14.55 0.22
N PRO A 78 -3.97 -13.33 0.15
CA PRO A 78 -3.61 -12.75 -1.13
C PRO A 78 -2.41 -13.49 -1.75
N ASN A 79 -2.53 -13.95 -3.00
CA ASN A 79 -1.46 -14.67 -3.71
C ASN A 79 -0.20 -13.80 -3.90
N LEU A 80 -0.38 -12.49 -4.07
CA LEU A 80 0.70 -11.55 -4.38
C LEU A 80 0.31 -10.12 -3.99
N MET A 81 1.25 -9.41 -3.37
CA MET A 81 1.23 -7.96 -3.27
C MET A 81 2.23 -7.37 -4.28
N ILE A 82 1.80 -6.35 -5.01
CA ILE A 82 2.67 -5.51 -5.83
C ILE A 82 2.54 -4.05 -5.40
N ALA A 83 3.62 -3.48 -4.90
CA ALA A 83 3.76 -2.04 -4.66
C ALA A 83 4.31 -1.38 -5.93
N TYR A 84 3.57 -0.42 -6.47
CA TYR A 84 4.01 0.43 -7.57
C TYR A 84 4.33 1.81 -7.04
N TYR A 85 5.61 2.17 -7.08
CA TYR A 85 6.06 3.53 -6.81
C TYR A 85 6.09 4.26 -8.12
N ARG A 86 5.26 5.29 -8.28
CA ARG A 86 5.06 6.00 -9.56
C ARG A 86 5.33 7.48 -9.41
N THR A 87 5.60 8.14 -10.53
CA THR A 87 5.52 9.61 -10.60
C THR A 87 4.13 10.14 -10.26
N GLY A 88 3.09 9.31 -10.42
CA GLY A 88 1.72 9.67 -10.10
C GLY A 88 1.17 10.75 -11.03
N PRO A 89 0.12 11.48 -10.59
CA PRO A 89 -0.48 12.53 -11.41
C PRO A 89 0.32 13.84 -11.37
N LEU A 90 1.43 13.92 -10.62
CA LEU A 90 2.20 15.16 -10.41
C LEU A 90 2.56 15.87 -11.72
N ARG A 91 2.29 17.17 -11.81
CA ARG A 91 2.65 18.02 -12.97
C ARG A 91 4.15 18.07 -13.22
N ASN A 92 4.94 18.13 -12.14
CA ASN A 92 6.40 18.12 -12.22
C ASN A 92 6.96 16.89 -11.47
N PRO A 93 7.24 15.77 -12.15
CA PRO A 93 7.83 14.60 -11.51
C PRO A 93 9.29 14.75 -11.10
N SER A 94 10.03 15.76 -11.59
CA SER A 94 11.47 15.90 -11.32
C SER A 94 11.77 16.29 -9.86
N ILE A 95 10.77 16.81 -9.15
CA ILE A 95 10.87 17.21 -7.74
C ILE A 95 10.60 16.07 -6.75
N ILE A 96 10.27 14.87 -7.23
CA ILE A 96 9.99 13.73 -6.35
C ILE A 96 11.22 13.40 -5.50
N ARG A 97 11.01 13.29 -4.18
CA ARG A 97 12.01 12.92 -3.18
C ARG A 97 11.72 11.53 -2.61
N PRO A 98 12.74 10.79 -2.13
CA PRO A 98 12.53 9.55 -1.39
C PRO A 98 11.65 9.76 -0.17
N TYR A 99 10.94 8.70 0.21
CA TYR A 99 10.28 8.68 1.51
C TYR A 99 11.35 8.73 2.58
N PRO A 100 11.20 9.57 3.60
CA PRO A 100 12.14 9.53 4.70
C PRO A 100 11.93 8.24 5.52
N LEU A 101 13.00 7.72 6.11
CA LEU A 101 12.93 6.52 6.94
C LEU A 101 11.93 6.74 8.09
N GLY A 102 11.07 5.75 8.33
CA GLY A 102 10.04 5.78 9.35
C GLY A 102 8.75 6.52 8.97
N LEU A 103 8.61 7.03 7.74
CA LEU A 103 7.34 7.58 7.26
C LEU A 103 6.23 6.51 7.34
N ARG A 104 5.13 6.84 8.00
CA ARG A 104 3.91 6.02 8.14
C ARG A 104 2.83 6.63 7.28
N MET A 105 2.00 5.82 6.63
CA MET A 105 0.87 6.33 5.85
C MET A 105 -0.29 5.36 5.92
N ILE A 106 -1.52 5.89 5.95
CA ILE A 106 -2.76 5.12 5.83
C ILE A 106 -3.56 5.63 4.63
N ALA A 107 -3.73 4.78 3.61
CA ALA A 107 -4.58 5.04 2.45
C ALA A 107 -5.99 4.49 2.66
N GLY A 108 -7.01 5.26 2.29
CA GLY A 108 -8.41 4.86 2.48
C GLY A 108 -8.92 5.10 3.90
N ASP A 109 -10.10 4.59 4.18
CA ASP A 109 -10.81 4.73 5.45
C ASP A 109 -11.37 3.37 5.90
N GLY A 110 -10.91 2.88 7.05
CA GLY A 110 -11.36 1.62 7.63
C GLY A 110 -12.80 1.65 8.15
N LEU A 111 -13.34 2.84 8.44
CA LEU A 111 -14.69 3.03 8.97
C LEU A 111 -15.73 3.30 7.87
N ALA A 112 -15.31 3.33 6.60
CA ALA A 112 -16.18 3.67 5.49
C ALA A 112 -17.37 2.69 5.34
N THR A 113 -18.58 3.25 5.31
CA THR A 113 -19.85 2.53 5.10
C THR A 113 -20.42 2.72 3.70
N LYS A 114 -19.76 3.54 2.86
CA LYS A 114 -20.13 3.86 1.47
C LYS A 114 -18.89 3.80 0.57
N PRO A 115 -19.05 3.64 -0.77
CA PRO A 115 -17.92 3.62 -1.68
C PRO A 115 -17.00 4.82 -1.50
N GLN A 116 -15.70 4.55 -1.32
CA GLN A 116 -14.67 5.58 -1.26
C GLN A 116 -14.27 6.05 -2.68
N PRO A 117 -13.61 7.22 -2.83
CA PRO A 117 -13.12 7.67 -4.12
C PRO A 117 -12.24 6.62 -4.80
N LYS A 118 -12.54 6.32 -6.07
CA LYS A 118 -11.81 5.37 -6.91
C LYS A 118 -10.32 5.73 -7.11
N LEU A 119 -9.97 7.00 -6.87
CA LEU A 119 -8.59 7.49 -6.86
C LEU A 119 -7.80 7.08 -5.62
N VAL A 120 -8.47 6.53 -4.59
CA VAL A 120 -7.91 6.05 -3.32
C VAL A 120 -8.06 4.54 -3.22
N THR A 121 -9.29 4.02 -3.32
CA THR A 121 -9.56 2.58 -3.23
C THR A 121 -10.30 2.12 -4.48
N HIS A 122 -9.86 1.06 -5.14
CA HIS A 122 -10.61 0.50 -6.24
C HIS A 122 -10.42 -1.00 -6.40
N TRP A 123 -11.52 -1.67 -6.73
CA TRP A 123 -11.60 -3.09 -7.01
C TRP A 123 -11.54 -3.32 -8.52
N SER A 124 -10.98 -4.45 -8.94
CA SER A 124 -11.00 -4.84 -10.36
C SER A 124 -10.83 -6.33 -10.49
N CYS A 125 -11.52 -6.95 -11.45
CA CYS A 125 -11.12 -8.24 -11.99
C CYS A 125 -9.89 -8.03 -12.89
N ALA A 126 -9.07 -9.07 -13.12
CA ALA A 126 -7.77 -8.93 -13.78
C ALA A 126 -7.78 -8.15 -15.11
N ASP A 127 -8.92 -8.19 -15.82
CA ASP A 127 -9.08 -7.67 -17.18
C ASP A 127 -9.84 -6.33 -17.26
N ASN A 128 -10.37 -5.79 -16.14
CA ASN A 128 -11.12 -4.51 -16.10
C ASN A 128 -10.24 -3.27 -16.29
N GLY A 129 -9.06 -3.43 -16.91
CA GLY A 129 -8.11 -2.36 -17.18
C GLY A 129 -7.61 -1.63 -15.93
N PRO A 130 -6.92 -0.49 -16.10
CA PRO A 130 -6.40 0.30 -14.99
C PRO A 130 -7.49 0.96 -14.14
N ASN A 131 -8.73 1.03 -14.64
CA ASN A 131 -9.78 1.84 -14.04
C ASN A 131 -10.43 1.11 -12.85
N GLY A 132 -10.90 -0.13 -12.95
CA GLY A 132 -11.58 -0.80 -11.82
C GLY A 132 -12.89 -0.11 -11.41
N THR A 133 -13.36 -0.29 -10.19
CA THR A 133 -14.63 0.25 -9.62
C THR A 133 -14.45 0.65 -8.16
N SER A 134 -15.22 1.61 -7.65
CA SER A 134 -15.19 2.04 -6.24
C SER A 134 -15.87 1.05 -5.29
N ASP A 135 -16.68 0.14 -5.83
CA ASP A 135 -17.29 -1.00 -5.13
C ASP A 135 -16.81 -2.31 -5.76
N LEU A 136 -17.00 -3.42 -5.05
CA LEU A 136 -16.74 -4.75 -5.57
C LEU A 136 -17.57 -5.02 -6.84
N PRO A 137 -16.95 -5.56 -7.91
CA PRO A 137 -17.70 -6.13 -9.02
C PRO A 137 -18.67 -7.20 -8.54
N ARG A 138 -19.74 -7.47 -9.31
CA ARG A 138 -20.69 -8.56 -8.96
C ARG A 138 -20.02 -9.94 -8.98
N SER A 139 -19.11 -10.14 -9.95
CA SER A 139 -18.40 -11.39 -10.17
C SER A 139 -17.09 -11.12 -10.91
N CYS A 140 -16.08 -11.96 -10.73
CA CYS A 140 -14.91 -12.03 -11.60
C CYS A 140 -14.89 -13.35 -12.37
N ALA A 141 -15.45 -13.34 -13.59
CA ALA A 141 -15.58 -14.54 -14.41
C ALA A 141 -14.21 -15.08 -14.85
N GLY A 142 -13.75 -16.18 -14.24
CA GLY A 142 -12.53 -16.89 -14.65
C GLY A 142 -11.20 -16.17 -14.36
N VAL A 143 -11.24 -14.96 -13.80
CA VAL A 143 -10.04 -14.16 -13.52
C VAL A 143 -9.95 -13.68 -12.07
N PRO A 144 -8.75 -13.51 -11.51
CA PRO A 144 -8.59 -13.15 -10.11
C PRO A 144 -9.10 -11.74 -9.77
N LEU A 145 -9.72 -11.61 -8.60
CA LEU A 145 -10.02 -10.34 -7.94
C LEU A 145 -8.75 -9.59 -7.55
N ARG A 146 -8.79 -8.26 -7.69
CA ARG A 146 -7.73 -7.35 -7.24
C ARG A 146 -8.31 -6.19 -6.44
N LEU A 147 -7.62 -5.84 -5.36
CA LEU A 147 -7.83 -4.61 -4.60
C LEU A 147 -6.62 -3.71 -4.79
N LYS A 148 -6.83 -2.43 -5.09
CA LYS A 148 -5.77 -1.43 -5.24
C LYS A 148 -6.02 -0.25 -4.32
N LEU A 149 -4.99 0.12 -3.56
CA LEU A 149 -4.98 1.26 -2.64
C LEU A 149 -3.92 2.24 -3.13
N VAL A 150 -4.29 3.52 -3.18
CA VAL A 150 -3.42 4.61 -3.62
C VAL A 150 -3.15 5.53 -2.44
N PHE A 151 -1.88 5.66 -2.10
CA PHE A 151 -1.43 6.47 -0.97
C PHE A 151 -1.30 7.95 -1.37
N PRO A 152 -1.42 8.87 -0.40
CA PRO A 152 -1.04 10.26 -0.57
C PRO A 152 0.39 10.43 -1.10
N ASN A 153 0.67 11.56 -1.74
CA ASN A 153 1.93 11.77 -2.45
C ASN A 153 2.53 13.17 -2.29
N CYS A 154 2.00 13.95 -1.34
CA CYS A 154 2.56 15.22 -0.89
C CYS A 154 2.70 15.16 0.63
N TRP A 155 3.92 15.36 1.11
CA TRP A 155 4.30 15.27 2.51
C TRP A 155 4.59 16.67 3.07
N ASP A 156 4.26 16.90 4.35
CA ASP A 156 4.51 18.16 5.07
C ASP A 156 6.00 18.52 5.21
N GLY A 157 6.91 17.57 4.96
CA GLY A 157 8.35 17.77 5.05
C GLY A 157 8.92 17.69 6.47
N LYS A 158 8.06 17.49 7.48
CA LYS A 158 8.41 17.49 8.90
C LYS A 158 8.09 16.16 9.58
N ASN A 159 6.83 15.76 9.57
CA ASN A 159 6.33 14.70 10.43
C ASN A 159 6.38 13.33 9.76
N ARG A 160 6.94 12.32 10.42
CA ARG A 160 6.92 10.92 9.91
C ARG A 160 5.57 10.24 10.13
N ASP A 161 4.79 10.79 11.04
CA ASP A 161 3.44 10.40 11.35
C ASP A 161 2.75 11.59 12.04
N SER A 162 1.43 11.65 12.02
CA SER A 162 0.63 12.68 12.71
C SER A 162 -0.27 12.02 13.74
N ALA A 163 -0.83 12.80 14.67
CA ALA A 163 -1.70 12.27 15.72
C ALA A 163 -2.94 11.52 15.18
N ASP A 164 -3.40 11.88 13.98
CA ASP A 164 -4.49 11.23 13.25
C ASP A 164 -4.01 10.24 12.17
N HIS A 165 -2.70 10.00 12.10
CA HIS A 165 -1.99 9.17 11.12
C HIS A 165 -2.20 9.54 9.64
N LYS A 166 -2.79 10.70 9.35
CA LYS A 166 -3.19 11.12 8.00
C LYS A 166 -2.79 12.55 7.65
N SER A 167 -2.97 13.51 8.56
CA SER A 167 -2.81 14.95 8.27
C SER A 167 -1.41 15.41 7.87
N HIS A 168 -0.36 14.63 8.11
CA HIS A 168 1.00 14.91 7.61
C HIS A 168 1.17 14.63 6.11
N MET A 169 0.15 14.04 5.46
CA MET A 169 0.13 13.71 4.04
C MET A 169 -1.14 14.23 3.35
N THR A 170 -1.02 14.61 2.08
CA THR A 170 -2.16 14.93 1.22
C THR A 170 -1.98 14.39 -0.21
N TYR A 171 -3.10 14.25 -0.91
CA TYR A 171 -3.13 13.84 -2.30
C TYR A 171 -2.95 15.03 -3.25
N SER A 172 -1.99 14.95 -4.17
CA SER A 172 -1.78 16.04 -5.14
C SER A 172 -2.94 16.22 -6.11
N TYR A 173 -3.74 15.18 -6.38
CA TYR A 173 -4.89 15.29 -7.30
C TYR A 173 -5.96 16.28 -6.80
N ARG A 174 -5.99 16.58 -5.50
CA ARG A 174 -6.88 17.58 -4.90
C ARG A 174 -6.38 19.01 -5.10
N HIS A 175 -5.14 19.17 -5.56
CA HIS A 175 -4.41 20.44 -5.59
C HIS A 175 -3.84 20.69 -6.99
N ASP A 176 -4.68 20.53 -8.02
CA ASP A 176 -4.28 20.65 -9.44
C ASP A 176 -2.99 19.86 -9.77
N LYS A 177 -2.88 18.66 -9.20
CA LYS A 177 -1.74 17.75 -9.41
C LYS A 177 -0.40 18.37 -8.97
N ARG A 178 -0.42 19.30 -8.01
CA ARG A 178 0.73 19.89 -7.34
C ARG A 178 0.70 19.59 -5.84
N CYS A 179 1.81 19.81 -5.17
CA CYS A 179 1.88 19.75 -3.74
C CYS A 179 1.62 21.15 -3.14
N PRO A 180 0.65 21.30 -2.22
CA PRO A 180 0.31 22.60 -1.65
C PRO A 180 1.42 23.08 -0.69
N ARG A 181 1.39 24.36 -0.31
CA ARG A 181 2.36 24.93 0.64
C ARG A 181 2.40 24.21 2.00
N SER A 182 1.26 23.66 2.45
CA SER A 182 1.19 22.87 3.67
C SER A 182 1.87 21.50 3.56
N HIS A 183 2.04 20.99 2.33
CA HIS A 183 2.63 19.68 2.04
C HIS A 183 3.62 19.76 0.89
N PRO A 184 4.71 20.53 1.01
CA PRO A 184 5.51 20.96 -0.13
C PRO A 184 6.37 19.83 -0.74
N VAL A 185 6.57 18.72 -0.02
CA VAL A 185 7.49 17.67 -0.45
C VAL A 185 6.75 16.63 -1.29
N ALA A 186 6.98 16.65 -2.60
CA ALA A 186 6.51 15.59 -3.48
C ALA A 186 7.27 14.29 -3.22
N VAL A 187 6.53 13.20 -3.03
CA VAL A 187 7.07 11.85 -2.85
C VAL A 187 6.43 10.91 -3.88
N PRO A 188 6.97 9.69 -4.14
CA PRO A 188 6.36 8.77 -5.07
C PRO A 188 4.88 8.53 -4.73
N THR A 189 4.04 8.31 -5.73
CA THR A 189 2.70 7.77 -5.48
C THR A 189 2.82 6.27 -5.34
N LEU A 190 2.74 5.77 -4.10
CA LEU A 190 2.62 4.34 -3.82
C LEU A 190 1.21 3.85 -4.17
N LYS A 191 1.15 2.83 -5.02
CA LYS A 191 -0.06 2.03 -5.24
C LYS A 191 0.19 0.61 -4.76
N MET A 192 -0.52 0.19 -3.72
CA MET A 192 -0.49 -1.20 -3.24
C MET A 192 -1.58 -1.99 -3.94
N GLY A 193 -1.19 -3.02 -4.69
CA GLY A 193 -2.11 -3.93 -5.38
C GLY A 193 -2.08 -5.31 -4.75
N LEU A 194 -3.23 -5.79 -4.28
CA LEU A 194 -3.43 -7.14 -3.76
C LEU A 194 -4.18 -7.98 -4.80
N ARG A 195 -3.72 -9.20 -5.03
CA ARG A 195 -4.37 -10.18 -5.91
C ARG A 195 -4.89 -11.35 -5.09
N TYR A 196 -6.17 -11.66 -5.25
CA TYR A 196 -6.86 -12.79 -4.63
C TYR A 196 -7.29 -13.78 -5.70
N ASP A 197 -7.08 -15.08 -5.49
CA ASP A 197 -7.51 -16.11 -6.45
C ASP A 197 -8.99 -16.45 -6.35
N ILE A 198 -9.83 -15.42 -6.36
CA ILE A 198 -11.29 -15.53 -6.35
C ILE A 198 -11.76 -15.24 -7.78
N ARG A 199 -12.40 -16.25 -8.41
CA ARG A 199 -12.79 -16.25 -9.83
C ARG A 199 -14.28 -16.58 -10.01
N GLY A 200 -15.14 -15.88 -9.29
CA GLY A 200 -16.57 -16.14 -9.29
C GLY A 200 -17.38 -15.04 -8.62
N PRO A 201 -18.60 -15.35 -8.13
CA PRO A 201 -19.45 -14.39 -7.42
C PRO A 201 -18.76 -13.76 -6.21
N LEU A 202 -18.98 -12.46 -5.99
CA LEU A 202 -18.32 -11.67 -4.95
C LEU A 202 -19.30 -11.15 -3.86
N ASN A 203 -20.53 -11.66 -3.83
CA ASN A 203 -21.58 -11.25 -2.90
C ASN A 203 -21.31 -11.62 -1.43
N ARG A 204 -20.34 -12.50 -1.16
CA ARG A 204 -19.97 -12.94 0.19
C ARG A 204 -18.65 -12.35 0.69
N ILE A 205 -18.09 -11.38 -0.03
CA ILE A 205 -16.83 -10.75 0.34
C ILE A 205 -17.04 -9.76 1.49
N ARG A 206 -16.20 -9.87 2.52
CA ARG A 206 -16.12 -8.92 3.63
C ARG A 206 -14.65 -8.59 3.91
N LEU A 207 -14.41 -7.45 4.52
CA LEU A 207 -13.10 -7.08 5.06
C LEU A 207 -13.14 -7.16 6.58
N ALA A 208 -12.00 -7.43 7.20
CA ALA A 208 -11.85 -7.47 8.67
C ALA A 208 -12.23 -6.15 9.33
N SER A 209 -12.13 -5.03 8.62
CA SER A 209 -12.62 -3.70 9.02
C SER A 209 -14.17 -3.58 9.06
N GLY A 210 -14.88 -4.69 8.87
CA GLY A 210 -16.33 -4.81 9.00
C GLY A 210 -17.08 -4.60 7.70
N SER A 211 -16.91 -3.43 7.08
CA SER A 211 -17.55 -3.06 5.81
C SER A 211 -16.68 -3.42 4.61
N ARG A 212 -17.28 -3.88 3.50
CA ARG A 212 -16.56 -4.03 2.21
C ARG A 212 -16.03 -2.71 1.66
N PHE A 213 -16.62 -1.60 2.10
CA PHE A 213 -16.16 -0.25 1.79
C PHE A 213 -15.04 0.22 2.71
N GLY A 214 -14.80 -0.45 3.84
CA GLY A 214 -13.71 -0.16 4.79
C GLY A 214 -12.32 -0.57 4.28
N ALA A 215 -12.13 -0.60 2.96
CA ALA A 215 -10.85 -0.91 2.34
C ALA A 215 -9.84 0.18 2.67
N HIS A 216 -8.71 -0.23 3.21
CA HIS A 216 -7.57 0.64 3.45
C HIS A 216 -6.28 -0.18 3.31
N ALA A 217 -5.16 0.53 3.34
CA ALA A 217 -3.87 -0.08 3.49
C ALA A 217 -2.92 0.87 4.20
N ASP A 218 -1.93 0.27 4.80
CA ASP A 218 -1.01 0.89 5.71
C ASP A 218 0.41 0.61 5.22
N PHE A 219 1.28 1.58 5.44
CA PHE A 219 2.65 1.53 4.98
C PHE A 219 3.55 2.16 6.02
N TRP A 220 4.63 1.44 6.38
CA TRP A 220 5.70 1.96 7.21
C TRP A 220 7.02 1.84 6.46
N ASN A 221 7.59 2.98 6.06
CA ASN A 221 8.81 3.04 5.30
C ASN A 221 10.03 2.58 6.12
N ALA A 222 10.58 1.44 5.74
CA ALA A 222 11.88 0.95 6.21
C ALA A 222 12.80 0.57 5.04
N TRP A 223 12.62 1.20 3.87
CA TRP A 223 13.56 1.05 2.77
C TRP A 223 14.98 1.45 3.18
N ALA A 224 15.97 0.70 2.70
CA ALA A 224 17.34 1.19 2.73
C ALA A 224 17.43 2.52 1.94
N PRO A 225 17.88 3.63 2.56
CA PRO A 225 17.75 4.96 1.96
C PRO A 225 18.48 5.12 0.62
N ASP A 226 19.64 4.48 0.49
CA ASP A 226 20.44 4.43 -0.74
C ASP A 226 19.71 3.71 -1.87
N ALA A 227 19.14 2.53 -1.60
CA ALA A 227 18.42 1.74 -2.59
C ALA A 227 17.16 2.45 -3.09
N GLN A 228 16.41 3.11 -2.20
CA GLN A 228 15.22 3.87 -2.60
C GLN A 228 15.61 5.11 -3.42
N ARG A 229 16.65 5.85 -3.02
CA ARG A 229 17.19 6.97 -3.81
C ARG A 229 17.59 6.53 -5.21
N GLU A 230 18.27 5.38 -5.32
CA GLU A 230 18.72 4.85 -6.59
C GLU A 230 17.54 4.53 -7.53
N LEU A 231 16.51 3.83 -7.03
CA LEU A 231 15.32 3.50 -7.83
C LEU A 231 14.55 4.76 -8.25
N ILE A 232 14.46 5.77 -7.39
CA ILE A 232 13.84 7.05 -7.76
C ILE A 232 14.62 7.72 -8.89
N ARG A 233 15.95 7.81 -8.77
CA ARG A 233 16.81 8.43 -9.78
C ARG A 233 16.78 7.66 -11.11
N LYS A 234 16.88 6.33 -11.07
CA LYS A 234 16.97 5.48 -12.27
C LYS A 234 15.62 5.31 -12.97
N CYS A 235 14.52 5.30 -12.21
CA CYS A 235 13.20 4.91 -12.71
C CYS A 235 12.25 6.11 -12.78
N LEU A 236 12.03 6.82 -11.68
CA LEU A 236 11.04 7.90 -11.63
C LEU A 236 11.51 9.13 -12.40
N LEU A 237 12.67 9.67 -12.04
CA LEU A 237 13.20 10.92 -12.61
C LEU A 237 13.62 10.79 -14.08
N ARG A 238 13.84 9.56 -14.55
CA ARG A 238 14.14 9.25 -15.96
C ARG A 238 12.93 8.74 -16.75
N ALA A 239 11.73 8.77 -16.16
CA ALA A 239 10.49 8.29 -16.76
C ALA A 239 10.55 6.83 -17.27
N LYS A 240 11.35 5.96 -16.62
CA LYS A 240 11.52 4.55 -16.98
C LYS A 240 10.64 3.63 -16.15
N THR A 241 10.29 2.49 -16.74
CA THR A 241 9.66 1.35 -16.05
C THR A 241 10.75 0.40 -15.55
N CYS A 242 10.85 0.27 -14.23
CA CYS A 242 11.72 -0.69 -13.57
C CYS A 242 10.86 -1.80 -12.96
N ASN A 243 10.78 -2.92 -13.67
CA ASN A 243 10.06 -4.09 -13.19
C ASN A 243 10.70 -4.64 -11.91
N SER A 244 9.87 -5.24 -11.06
CA SER A 244 10.38 -5.99 -9.91
C SER A 244 11.11 -7.23 -10.42
N PRO A 245 12.25 -7.61 -9.81
CA PRO A 245 12.84 -8.93 -10.02
C PRO A 245 11.84 -10.06 -9.73
N ALA A 246 12.18 -11.27 -10.15
CA ALA A 246 11.49 -12.47 -9.74
C ALA A 246 11.54 -12.62 -8.21
N LEU A 247 10.47 -13.15 -7.62
CA LEU A 247 10.48 -13.49 -6.20
C LEU A 247 11.47 -14.64 -5.97
N PRO A 248 12.27 -14.62 -4.90
CA PRO A 248 13.15 -15.74 -4.56
C PRO A 248 12.32 -17.02 -4.32
N PRO A 249 12.89 -18.23 -4.39
CA PRO A 249 12.18 -19.46 -4.03
C PRO A 249 11.60 -19.37 -2.60
N ARG A 250 10.50 -20.10 -2.33
CA ARG A 250 10.03 -20.26 -0.94
C ARG A 250 11.11 -21.07 -0.21
N ARG A 251 11.56 -20.56 0.94
CA ARG A 251 12.39 -21.33 1.87
C ARG A 251 11.50 -22.24 2.69
#